data_AF-A0A6N9NN63-F1
#
_entry.id   AF-A0A6N9NN63-F1
#
_cell.length_a   1.000
_cell.length_b   1.000
_cell.length_c   1.000
_cell.angle_alpha   90.00
_cell.angle_beta   90.00
_cell.angle_gamma   90.00
#
_symmetry.space_group_name_H-M   'P 1'
#
loop_
_entity.id
_entity.type
_entity.pdbx_description
1 polymer ?
#
loop_
_entity_poly.entity_id
_entity_poly.type
_entity_poly.pdbx_seq_one_letter_code
_entity_poly.pdbx_strand_id
1 'polypeptide(L)'
;MKSRYIGTLVGLGFAIPGLLTLLSVDMMVFMFIPMLSFLPIALPLELLGSGLFDDYAITALLVLFGLTIAFGLSSYYFFKHLIKDRQENRTLNMVRFWGYFGLQLIIVHPLVFYVWAFDNSGSSGDGQFIFGAFETFPISSGLFIVLGLIIDYLKNKK
;
A
#
# COMPACT_ATOMS: atom_id res chain seq x y z
N MET A 1 22.34 15.38 7.06
CA MET A 1 22.68 14.01 7.52
C MET A 1 22.31 12.99 6.43
N LYS A 2 23.28 12.27 5.84
CA LYS A 2 23.00 11.08 5.02
C LYS A 2 22.71 9.90 5.97
N SER A 3 21.53 9.85 6.59
CA SER A 3 21.14 8.70 7.43
C SER A 3 21.12 7.44 6.57
N ARG A 4 21.79 6.37 7.03
CA ARG A 4 21.85 5.08 6.33
C ARG A 4 20.49 4.38 6.28
N TYR A 5 19.59 4.70 7.20
CA TYR A 5 18.33 3.99 7.44
C TYR A 5 17.07 4.85 7.24
N ILE A 6 17.16 5.89 6.40
CA ILE A 6 16.05 6.84 6.23
C ILE A 6 14.81 6.18 5.64
N GLY A 7 14.98 5.17 4.76
CA GLY A 7 13.88 4.44 4.16
C GLY A 7 13.10 3.63 5.17
N THR A 8 13.82 2.89 6.00
CA THR A 8 13.25 2.10 7.08
C THR A 8 12.53 2.98 8.10
N LEU A 9 13.09 4.14 8.46
CA LEU A 9 12.44 5.07 9.39
C LEU A 9 11.14 5.64 8.84
N VAL A 10 11.11 6.04 7.57
CA VAL A 10 9.86 6.50 6.93
C VAL A 10 8.87 5.35 6.82
N GLY A 11 9.32 4.17 6.37
CA GLY A 11 8.47 2.98 6.28
C GLY A 11 7.85 2.58 7.61
N LEU A 12 8.60 2.67 8.71
CA LEU A 12 8.07 2.50 10.07
C LEU A 12 6.98 3.53 10.37
N GLY A 13 7.17 4.80 10.02
CA GLY A 13 6.15 5.83 10.19
C GLY A 13 4.81 5.49 9.53
N PHE A 14 4.84 4.92 8.33
CA PHE A 14 3.64 4.46 7.62
C PHE A 14 3.09 3.12 8.15
N ALA A 15 3.93 2.28 8.74
CA ALA A 15 3.52 1.01 9.31
C ALA A 15 2.88 1.13 10.71
N ILE A 16 3.35 2.09 11.52
CA ILE A 16 2.93 2.25 12.93
C ILE A 16 1.41 2.28 13.08
N PRO A 17 0.63 3.09 12.32
CA PRO A 17 -0.81 3.16 12.52
C PRO A 17 -1.53 1.80 12.43
N GLY A 18 -1.17 0.96 11.45
CA GLY A 18 -1.77 -0.38 11.32
C GLY A 18 -1.15 -1.45 12.20
N LEU A 19 0.10 -1.29 12.64
CA LEU A 19 0.66 -2.21 13.64
C LEU A 19 0.09 -1.95 15.04
N LEU A 20 -0.24 -0.70 15.37
CA LEU A 20 -0.84 -0.35 16.66
C LEU A 20 -2.25 -0.91 16.84
N THR A 21 -3.00 -1.16 15.76
CA THR A 21 -4.34 -1.79 15.85
C THR A 21 -4.26 -3.24 16.36
N LEU A 22 -3.10 -3.90 16.29
CA LEU A 22 -2.88 -5.22 16.89
C LEU A 22 -2.73 -5.16 18.41
N LEU A 23 -2.35 -4.00 18.97
CA LEU A 23 -1.96 -3.88 20.38
C LEU A 23 -3.12 -3.45 21.29
N SER A 24 -4.08 -2.69 20.77
CA SER A 24 -5.21 -2.21 21.57
C SER A 24 -6.44 -1.91 20.71
N VAL A 25 -7.61 -2.17 21.29
CA VAL A 25 -8.92 -1.79 20.74
C VAL A 25 -9.03 -0.26 20.59
N ASP A 26 -8.42 0.53 21.48
CA ASP A 26 -8.47 1.99 21.39
C ASP A 26 -7.75 2.52 20.13
N MET A 27 -6.77 1.76 19.63
CA MET A 27 -6.03 2.11 18.42
C MET A 27 -6.82 1.79 17.15
N MET A 28 -8.00 1.17 17.25
CA MET A 28 -8.91 0.96 16.13
C MET A 28 -9.37 2.27 15.47
N VAL A 29 -9.18 3.43 16.10
CA VAL A 29 -9.39 4.72 15.43
C VAL A 29 -8.56 4.86 14.14
N PHE A 30 -7.42 4.17 14.02
CA PHE A 30 -6.61 4.18 12.79
C PHE A 30 -7.25 3.39 11.64
N MET A 31 -8.37 2.69 11.85
CA MET A 31 -9.12 1.97 10.80
C MET A 31 -9.77 2.90 9.76
N PHE A 32 -9.89 4.19 10.03
CA PHE A 32 -10.30 5.14 8.99
C PHE A 32 -9.23 5.28 7.90
N ILE A 33 -7.95 5.04 8.20
CA ILE A 33 -6.85 5.12 7.23
C ILE A 33 -7.02 4.12 6.07
N PRO A 34 -7.17 2.80 6.32
CA PRO A 34 -7.40 1.86 5.23
C PRO A 34 -8.68 2.19 4.49
N MET A 35 -9.79 2.53 5.16
CA MET A 35 -11.04 2.89 4.45
C MET A 35 -10.85 4.08 3.50
N LEU A 36 -10.19 5.15 3.96
CA LEU A 36 -9.91 6.33 3.13
C LEU A 36 -8.92 6.01 2.01
N SER A 37 -8.02 5.04 2.20
CA SER A 37 -7.04 4.65 1.20
C SER A 37 -7.65 3.97 -0.04
N PHE A 38 -8.88 3.45 0.07
CA PHE A 38 -9.57 2.80 -1.04
C PHE A 38 -10.21 3.81 -1.99
N LEU A 39 -10.62 4.96 -1.47
CA LEU A 39 -11.35 5.98 -2.23
C LEU A 39 -10.64 6.46 -3.51
N PRO A 40 -9.31 6.70 -3.53
CA PRO A 40 -8.68 7.34 -4.68
C PRO A 40 -8.44 6.39 -5.87
N ILE A 41 -8.32 5.08 -5.64
CA ILE A 41 -7.94 4.11 -6.69
C ILE A 41 -8.90 2.92 -6.72
N ALA A 42 -9.06 2.23 -5.60
CA ALA A 42 -9.83 0.99 -5.57
C ALA A 42 -11.33 1.23 -5.84
N LEU A 43 -11.93 2.24 -5.23
CA LEU A 43 -13.36 2.57 -5.44
C LEU A 43 -13.67 2.91 -6.91
N PRO A 44 -12.92 3.79 -7.61
CA PRO A 44 -13.12 4.00 -9.03
C PRO A 44 -13.00 2.72 -9.87
N LEU A 45 -12.03 1.85 -9.57
CA LEU A 45 -11.86 0.57 -10.28
C LEU A 45 -13.03 -0.38 -10.01
N GLU A 46 -13.54 -0.40 -8.78
CA GLU A 46 -14.69 -1.21 -8.36
C GLU A 46 -15.96 -0.74 -9.06
N LEU A 47 -16.23 0.57 -9.10
CA LEU A 47 -17.37 1.17 -9.81
C LEU A 47 -17.31 0.89 -11.32
N LEU A 48 -16.11 0.93 -11.92
CA LEU A 48 -15.91 0.56 -13.32
C LEU A 48 -16.16 -0.94 -13.54
N GLY A 49 -15.67 -1.79 -12.64
CA GLY A 49 -15.86 -3.23 -12.70
C GLY A 49 -17.33 -3.63 -12.58
N SER A 50 -18.04 -3.10 -11.58
CA SER A 50 -19.47 -3.35 -11.37
C SER A 50 -20.35 -2.81 -12.49
N GLY A 51 -19.89 -1.77 -13.21
CA GLY A 51 -20.58 -1.28 -14.40
C GLY A 51 -20.40 -2.16 -15.64
N LEU A 52 -19.38 -3.03 -15.66
CA LEU A 52 -19.04 -3.91 -16.78
C LEU A 52 -19.43 -5.37 -16.53
N PHE A 53 -19.45 -5.80 -15.27
CA PHE A 53 -19.64 -7.19 -14.86
C PHE A 53 -20.61 -7.26 -13.67
N ASP A 54 -21.57 -8.19 -13.73
CA ASP A 54 -22.47 -8.51 -12.61
C ASP A 54 -21.86 -9.53 -11.62
N ASP A 55 -20.59 -9.90 -11.81
CA ASP A 55 -19.87 -10.87 -10.99
C ASP A 55 -18.83 -10.17 -10.08
N TYR A 56 -18.99 -10.38 -8.77
CA TYR A 56 -18.10 -9.80 -7.76
C TYR A 56 -16.66 -10.30 -7.86
N ALA A 57 -16.44 -11.59 -8.15
CA ALA A 57 -15.10 -12.15 -8.27
C ALA A 57 -14.37 -11.58 -9.48
N ILE A 58 -15.06 -11.39 -10.61
CA ILE A 58 -14.50 -10.74 -11.80
C ILE A 58 -14.19 -9.27 -11.51
N THR A 59 -15.07 -8.57 -10.79
CA THR A 59 -14.85 -7.17 -10.38
C THR A 59 -13.64 -7.06 -9.45
N ALA A 60 -13.54 -7.91 -8.44
CA ALA A 60 -12.41 -7.96 -7.52
C ALA A 60 -11.09 -8.26 -8.25
N LEU A 61 -11.12 -9.18 -9.23
CA LEU A 61 -9.96 -9.49 -10.06
C LEU A 61 -9.50 -8.28 -10.91
N LEU A 62 -10.44 -7.52 -11.48
CA LEU A 62 -10.15 -6.30 -12.22
C LEU A 62 -9.47 -5.25 -11.31
N VAL A 63 -10.01 -5.04 -10.10
CA VAL A 63 -9.43 -4.11 -9.13
C VAL A 63 -8.02 -4.56 -8.72
N LEU A 64 -7.84 -5.85 -8.43
CA LEU A 64 -6.55 -6.44 -8.10
C LEU A 64 -5.52 -6.25 -9.23
N PHE A 65 -5.93 -6.48 -10.47
CA PHE A 65 -5.08 -6.27 -11.64
C PHE A 65 -4.67 -4.79 -11.80
N GLY A 66 -5.63 -3.88 -11.68
CA GLY A 66 -5.37 -2.43 -11.75
C GLY A 66 -4.43 -1.95 -10.65
N LEU A 67 -4.64 -2.38 -9.41
CA LEU A 67 -3.77 -2.07 -8.27
C LEU A 67 -2.36 -2.66 -8.43
N THR A 68 -2.24 -3.87 -8.97
CA THR A 68 -0.95 -4.51 -9.23
C THR A 68 -0.15 -3.72 -10.28
N ILE A 69 -0.80 -3.27 -11.35
CA ILE A 69 -0.19 -2.39 -12.35
C ILE A 69 0.23 -1.07 -11.72
N ALA A 70 -0.65 -0.43 -10.93
CA ALA A 70 -0.36 0.82 -10.25
C ALA A 70 0.84 0.69 -9.29
N PHE A 71 0.90 -0.40 -8.52
CA PHE A 71 2.02 -0.75 -7.64
C PHE A 71 3.33 -0.91 -8.43
N GLY A 72 3.30 -1.69 -9.50
CA GLY A 72 4.45 -1.96 -10.35
C GLY A 72 5.00 -0.71 -11.02
N LEU A 73 4.12 0.10 -11.64
CA LEU A 73 4.50 1.35 -12.29
C LEU A 73 5.06 2.35 -11.28
N SER A 74 4.34 2.63 -10.20
CA SER A 74 4.77 3.60 -9.18
C SER A 74 6.11 3.21 -8.55
N SER A 75 6.30 1.93 -8.22
CA SER A 75 7.56 1.40 -7.72
C SER A 75 8.67 1.48 -8.76
N TYR A 76 8.41 1.09 -10.01
CA TYR A 76 9.40 1.19 -11.09
C TYR A 76 9.87 2.64 -11.30
N TYR A 77 8.93 3.60 -11.40
CA TYR A 77 9.28 5.01 -11.56
C TYR A 77 10.10 5.53 -10.37
N PHE A 78 9.72 5.18 -9.14
CA PHE A 78 10.46 5.60 -7.96
C PHE A 78 11.88 5.01 -7.92
N PHE A 79 12.02 3.69 -8.09
CA PHE A 79 13.33 3.03 -8.05
C PHE A 79 14.24 3.46 -9.21
N LYS A 80 13.69 3.71 -10.39
CA LYS A 80 14.45 4.28 -11.51
C LYS A 80 15.05 5.64 -11.16
N HIS A 81 14.29 6.52 -10.52
CA HIS A 81 14.80 7.82 -10.06
C HIS A 81 15.77 7.67 -8.89
N LEU A 82 15.51 6.78 -7.95
CA LEU A 82 16.41 6.52 -6.82
C LEU A 82 17.79 6.06 -7.30
N ILE A 83 17.84 5.16 -8.28
CA ILE A 83 19.10 4.67 -8.87
C ILE A 83 19.82 5.82 -9.59
N LYS A 84 19.09 6.65 -10.34
CA LYS A 84 19.66 7.82 -11.01
C LYS A 84 20.22 8.85 -10.01
N ASP A 85 19.46 9.18 -8.97
CA ASP A 85 19.86 10.13 -7.93
C ASP A 85 21.12 9.64 -7.19
N ARG A 86 21.23 8.31 -6.97
CA ARG A 86 22.44 7.67 -6.42
C ARG A 86 23.64 7.84 -7.35
N GLN A 87 23.50 7.58 -8.65
CA GLN A 87 24.59 7.69 -9.63
C GLN A 87 25.07 9.14 -9.81
N GLU A 88 24.16 10.10 -9.74
CA GLU A 88 24.46 11.53 -9.91
C GLU A 88 25.00 12.19 -8.62
N ASN A 89 25.30 11.43 -7.56
CA ASN A 89 25.71 11.92 -6.23
C ASN A 89 24.74 12.96 -5.62
N ARG A 90 23.49 12.99 -6.09
CA ARG A 90 22.48 13.93 -5.60
C ARG A 90 21.96 13.48 -4.25
N THR A 91 21.65 14.45 -3.40
CA THR A 91 20.96 14.20 -2.14
C THR A 91 19.57 13.62 -2.43
N LEU A 92 19.17 12.65 -1.62
CA LEU A 92 17.88 11.97 -1.75
C LEU A 92 16.74 13.01 -1.65
N ASN A 93 15.87 13.05 -2.66
CA ASN A 93 14.74 13.97 -2.68
C ASN A 93 13.65 13.48 -1.71
N MET A 94 13.56 14.09 -0.53
CA MET A 94 12.60 13.72 0.50
C MET A 94 11.14 13.88 0.06
N VAL A 95 10.83 14.87 -0.78
CA VAL A 95 9.46 15.07 -1.29
C VAL A 95 9.03 13.88 -2.14
N ARG A 96 9.91 13.39 -3.03
CA ARG A 96 9.65 12.17 -3.81
C ARG A 96 9.52 10.94 -2.92
N PHE A 97 10.28 10.91 -1.83
CA PHE A 97 10.25 9.81 -0.86
C PHE A 97 8.91 9.71 -0.15
N TRP A 98 8.47 10.80 0.49
CA TRP A 98 7.18 10.87 1.15
C TRP A 98 6.03 10.70 0.17
N GLY A 99 6.15 11.26 -1.04
CA GLY A 99 5.19 11.05 -2.12
C GLY A 99 5.06 9.59 -2.54
N TYR A 100 6.18 8.85 -2.61
CA TYR A 100 6.14 7.41 -2.91
C TYR A 100 5.42 6.63 -1.81
N PHE A 101 5.78 6.81 -0.54
CA PHE A 101 5.11 6.11 0.56
C PHE A 101 3.64 6.49 0.69
N GLY A 102 3.29 7.76 0.50
CA GLY A 102 1.90 8.22 0.46
C GLY A 102 1.10 7.59 -0.68
N LEU A 103 1.69 7.46 -1.87
CA LEU A 103 1.08 6.75 -2.99
C LEU A 103 0.97 5.24 -2.72
N GLN A 104 1.96 4.63 -2.08
CA GLN A 104 1.89 3.23 -1.68
C GLN A 104 0.82 3.00 -0.61
N LEU A 105 0.51 3.97 0.25
CA LEU A 105 -0.59 3.87 1.22
C LEU A 105 -1.93 3.60 0.53
N ILE A 106 -2.24 4.30 -0.56
CA ILE A 106 -3.49 4.16 -1.31
C ILE A 106 -3.49 3.01 -2.32
N ILE A 107 -2.38 2.26 -2.43
CA ILE A 107 -2.25 1.11 -3.33
C ILE A 107 -2.15 -0.18 -2.53
N VAL A 108 -1.22 -0.24 -1.58
CA VAL A 108 -0.87 -1.47 -0.84
C VAL A 108 -2.01 -1.93 0.05
N HIS A 109 -2.69 -1.02 0.75
CA HIS A 109 -3.83 -1.40 1.61
C HIS A 109 -4.97 -2.01 0.80
N PRO A 110 -5.50 -1.36 -0.27
CA PRO A 110 -6.49 -2.00 -1.13
C PRO A 110 -5.97 -3.26 -1.80
N LEU A 111 -4.70 -3.31 -2.23
CA LEU A 111 -4.15 -4.48 -2.92
C LEU A 111 -4.23 -5.73 -2.04
N VAL A 112 -3.75 -5.65 -0.79
CA VAL A 112 -3.79 -6.78 0.15
C VAL A 112 -5.23 -7.14 0.52
N PHE A 113 -6.10 -6.14 0.68
CA PHE A 113 -7.52 -6.40 0.90
C PHE A 113 -8.15 -7.17 -0.26
N TYR A 114 -7.90 -6.78 -1.51
CA TYR A 114 -8.50 -7.42 -2.68
C TYR A 114 -7.91 -8.82 -2.93
N VAL A 115 -6.68 -9.11 -2.50
CA VAL A 115 -6.16 -10.49 -2.43
C VAL A 115 -7.03 -11.31 -1.47
N TRP A 116 -7.26 -10.82 -0.25
CA TRP A 116 -8.10 -11.50 0.74
C TRP A 116 -9.56 -11.63 0.27
N ALA A 117 -10.13 -10.59 -0.36
CA ALA A 117 -11.51 -10.58 -0.82
C ALA A 117 -11.74 -11.57 -1.96
N PHE A 118 -10.75 -11.74 -2.85
CA PHE A 118 -10.81 -12.74 -3.91
C PHE A 118 -10.82 -14.16 -3.33
N ASP A 119 -9.94 -14.46 -2.36
CA ASP A 119 -9.87 -15.76 -1.69
C ASP A 119 -11.14 -16.07 -0.86
N ASN A 120 -11.85 -15.05 -0.39
CA ASN A 120 -13.06 -15.17 0.43
C ASN A 120 -14.37 -14.85 -0.33
N SER A 121 -14.30 -14.79 -1.67
CA SER A 121 -15.40 -14.34 -2.54
C SER A 121 -16.68 -15.18 -2.46
N GLY A 122 -16.62 -16.41 -1.94
CA GLY A 122 -17.77 -17.29 -1.73
C GLY A 122 -18.74 -16.86 -0.62
N SER A 123 -18.41 -15.82 0.16
CA SER A 123 -19.21 -15.39 1.32
C SER A 123 -19.66 -13.92 1.27
N SER A 124 -19.63 -13.26 0.11
CA SER A 124 -19.73 -11.81 -0.07
C SER A 124 -20.94 -11.11 0.59
N GLY A 125 -20.67 -10.29 1.61
CA GLY A 125 -21.61 -9.32 2.18
C GLY A 125 -20.90 -8.13 2.83
N ASP A 126 -21.56 -6.98 2.97
CA ASP A 126 -20.96 -5.69 3.37
C ASP A 126 -20.18 -5.73 4.71
N GLY A 127 -20.61 -6.57 5.65
CA GLY A 127 -19.90 -6.75 6.93
C GLY A 127 -18.49 -7.34 6.74
N GLN A 128 -18.31 -8.24 5.76
CA GLN A 128 -17.01 -8.85 5.48
C GLN A 128 -16.04 -7.89 4.85
N PHE A 129 -16.50 -6.86 4.16
CA PHE A 129 -15.62 -5.81 3.65
C PHE A 129 -14.92 -5.08 4.81
N ILE A 130 -15.68 -4.73 5.85
CA ILE A 130 -15.15 -4.04 7.04
C ILE A 130 -14.22 -4.97 7.84
N PHE A 131 -14.62 -6.22 8.07
CA PHE A 131 -13.78 -7.18 8.79
C PHE A 131 -12.53 -7.60 8.00
N GLY A 132 -12.64 -7.72 6.68
CA GLY A 132 -11.50 -7.97 5.80
C GLY A 132 -10.52 -6.81 5.80
N ALA A 133 -11.01 -5.56 5.75
CA ALA A 133 -10.15 -4.39 5.90
C ALA A 133 -9.45 -4.37 7.28
N PHE A 134 -10.14 -4.80 8.35
CA PHE A 134 -9.54 -4.92 9.68
C PHE A 134 -8.43 -5.97 9.73
N GLU A 135 -8.67 -7.16 9.17
CA GLU A 135 -7.70 -8.26 9.19
C GLU A 135 -6.46 -7.95 8.32
N THR A 136 -6.69 -7.33 7.15
CA THR A 136 -5.61 -7.04 6.19
C THR A 136 -4.81 -5.79 6.53
N PHE A 137 -5.34 -4.84 7.32
CA PHE A 137 -4.67 -3.57 7.59
C PHE A 137 -3.31 -3.70 8.31
N PRO A 138 -3.19 -4.47 9.41
CA PRO A 138 -1.88 -4.68 10.06
C PRO A 138 -0.86 -5.36 9.16
N ILE A 139 -1.31 -6.34 8.38
CA ILE A 139 -0.47 -7.13 7.47
C ILE A 139 0.09 -6.22 6.37
N SER A 140 -0.78 -5.46 5.73
CA SER A 140 -0.41 -4.51 4.68
C SER A 140 0.45 -3.36 5.21
N SER A 141 0.24 -2.90 6.45
CA SER A 141 1.13 -1.94 7.10
C SER A 141 2.57 -2.46 7.26
N GLY A 142 2.76 -3.75 7.53
CA GLY A 142 4.08 -4.37 7.60
C GLY A 142 4.89 -4.22 6.30
N LEU A 143 4.23 -4.16 5.14
CA LEU A 143 4.89 -4.02 3.84
C LEU A 143 5.65 -2.69 3.71
N PHE A 144 5.24 -1.62 4.40
CA PHE A 144 5.98 -0.34 4.36
C PHE A 144 7.36 -0.46 5.00
N ILE A 145 7.53 -1.31 6.01
CA ILE A 145 8.84 -1.60 6.62
C ILE A 145 9.72 -2.31 5.58
N VAL A 146 9.17 -3.31 4.90
CA VAL A 146 9.87 -4.07 3.85
C VAL A 146 10.31 -3.14 2.71
N LEU A 147 9.41 -2.27 2.24
CA LEU A 147 9.74 -1.25 1.23
C LEU A 147 10.86 -0.32 1.72
N GLY A 148 10.79 0.14 2.97
CA GLY A 148 11.83 0.95 3.58
C GLY A 148 13.21 0.28 3.60
N LEU A 149 13.25 -1.00 3.99
CA LEU A 149 14.46 -1.82 3.99
C LEU A 149 15.05 -2.00 2.58
N ILE A 150 14.21 -2.27 1.58
CA ILE A 150 14.62 -2.40 0.17
C ILE A 150 15.24 -1.09 -0.32
N ILE A 151 14.61 0.04 0.00
CA ILE A 151 15.09 1.35 -0.42
C ILE A 151 16.45 1.67 0.21
N ASP A 152 16.61 1.44 1.52
CA ASP A 152 17.89 1.64 2.19
C ASP A 152 18.97 0.71 1.63
N TYR A 153 18.63 -0.55 1.33
CA TYR A 153 19.55 -1.47 0.69
C TYR A 153 20.04 -0.95 -0.67
N LEU A 154 19.13 -0.55 -1.56
CA LEU A 154 19.48 -0.09 -2.91
C LEU A 154 20.28 1.21 -2.90
N LYS A 155 19.94 2.12 -1.99
CA LYS A 155 20.65 3.39 -1.79
C LYS A 155 22.07 3.18 -1.28
N ASN A 156 22.28 2.24 -0.36
CA ASN A 156 23.58 1.99 0.29
C ASN A 156 24.43 0.93 -0.42
N LYS A 157 23.88 0.24 -1.42
CA LYS A 157 24.64 -0.67 -2.26
C LYS A 157 25.82 0.10 -2.86
N LYS A 158 27.01 -0.52 -2.90
CA LYS A 158 28.21 0.08 -3.51
C LYS A 158 28.10 0.03 -5.03
#